data_AF-A0A2X2W9X3-F1
#
_entry.id   AF-A0A2X2W9X3-F1
#
_cell.length_a   1.000
_cell.length_b   1.000
_cell.length_c   1.000
_cell.angle_alpha   90.00
_cell.angle_beta   90.00
_cell.angle_gamma   90.00
#
_symmetry.space_group_name_H-M   'P 1'
#
loop_
_entity.id
_entity.type
_entity.pdbx_description
1 polymer ?
#
loop_
_entity_poly.entity_id
_entity_poly.type
_entity_poly.pdbx_seq_one_letter_code
_entity_poly.pdbx_strand_id
1 'polypeptide(L)'
;MVIPERVKQVAYYYRTTHRDHGYEKYIEPGKTALEERYGVVKKKEHFFWDEGSGADGSRKEFLRLMEEVKKGHIHVVVTRDGS
;
A
#
# COMPACT_ATOMS: atom_id res chain seq x y z
N MET A 1 14.99 -4.55 -15.06
CA MET A 1 14.19 -5.31 -16.04
C MET A 1 12.82 -5.59 -15.43
N VAL A 2 11.76 -4.93 -15.89
CA VAL A 2 10.39 -5.19 -15.43
C VAL A 2 9.76 -6.19 -16.40
N ILE A 3 9.51 -7.41 -15.94
CA ILE A 3 8.90 -8.47 -16.75
C ILE A 3 7.39 -8.22 -16.79
N PRO A 4 6.79 -7.87 -17.95
CA PRO A 4 5.39 -7.43 -18.04
C PRO A 4 4.34 -8.51 -17.79
N GLU A 5 4.73 -9.79 -17.77
CA GLU A 5 3.79 -10.92 -17.76
C GLU A 5 3.41 -11.46 -16.37
N ARG A 6 3.99 -10.92 -15.29
CA ARG A 6 3.52 -11.24 -13.94
C ARG A 6 2.32 -10.35 -13.60
N VAL A 7 1.18 -10.96 -13.27
CA VAL A 7 0.06 -10.26 -12.62
C VAL A 7 0.62 -9.44 -11.47
N LYS A 8 0.71 -8.12 -11.66
CA LYS A 8 1.34 -7.24 -10.67
C LYS A 8 0.41 -7.18 -9.47
N GLN A 9 0.74 -7.87 -8.38
CA GLN A 9 0.03 -7.62 -7.12
C GLN A 9 0.50 -6.29 -6.55
N VAL A 10 -0.47 -5.46 -6.22
CA VAL A 10 -0.23 -4.15 -5.59
C VAL A 10 -0.68 -4.23 -4.15
N ALA A 11 0.16 -3.70 -3.27
CA ALA A 11 -0.22 -3.38 -1.92
C ALA A 11 -0.40 -1.87 -1.76
N TYR A 12 -1.47 -1.45 -1.11
CA TYR A 12 -1.63 -0.11 -0.57
C TYR A 12 -1.32 -0.15 0.91
N TYR A 13 -0.42 0.72 1.37
CA TYR A 13 -0.07 0.85 2.77
C TYR A 13 -0.39 2.24 3.29
N TYR A 14 -1.20 2.28 4.34
CA TYR A 14 -1.56 3.51 5.01
C TYR A 14 -1.30 3.41 6.50
N ARG A 15 -0.85 4.52 7.07
CA ARG A 15 -0.74 4.69 8.51
C ARG A 15 -1.62 5.86 8.92
N THR A 16 -2.54 5.61 9.83
CA THR A 16 -3.41 6.65 10.38
C THR A 16 -3.15 6.86 11.85
N THR A 17 -3.67 7.98 12.37
CA THR A 17 -3.67 8.26 13.80
C THR A 17 -5.10 8.13 14.34
N HIS A 18 -5.26 8.02 15.66
CA HIS A 18 -6.58 8.07 16.29
C HIS A 18 -7.34 9.40 16.05
N ARG A 19 -6.71 10.46 15.55
CA ARG A 19 -7.45 11.67 15.15
C ARG A 19 -7.97 11.59 13.73
N ASP A 20 -7.43 10.66 12.97
CA ASP A 20 -7.64 10.54 11.54
C ASP A 20 -7.95 9.09 11.18
N HIS A 21 -8.99 8.56 11.81
CA HIS A 21 -9.41 7.17 11.65
C HIS A 21 -9.82 6.87 10.20
N GLY A 22 -9.52 5.65 9.76
CA GLY A 22 -9.90 5.16 8.43
C GLY A 22 -8.87 5.49 7.35
N TYR A 23 -8.54 4.48 6.55
CA TYR A 23 -7.63 4.61 5.41
C TYR A 23 -8.38 4.69 4.07
N GLU A 24 -9.69 4.50 4.07
CA GLU A 24 -10.52 4.38 2.86
C GLU A 24 -10.41 5.63 1.99
N LYS A 25 -10.32 6.81 2.61
CA LYS A 25 -10.15 8.09 1.93
C LYS A 25 -8.86 8.20 1.11
N TYR A 26 -7.88 7.33 1.36
CA TYR A 26 -6.62 7.31 0.62
C TYR A 26 -6.61 6.29 -0.52
N ILE A 27 -7.58 5.37 -0.58
CA ILE A 27 -7.64 4.32 -1.59
C ILE A 27 -7.75 4.91 -2.99
N GLU A 28 -8.75 5.76 -3.22
CA GLU A 28 -8.99 6.34 -4.54
C GLU A 28 -7.84 7.24 -5.02
N PRO A 29 -7.29 8.16 -4.20
CA PRO A 29 -6.07 8.88 -4.56
C PRO A 29 -4.88 7.96 -4.89
N GLY A 30 -4.69 6.89 -4.12
CA GLY A 30 -3.62 5.92 -4.35
C GLY A 30 -3.78 5.16 -5.66
N LYS A 31 -5.01 4.79 -6.02
CA LYS A 31 -5.33 4.15 -7.30
C LYS A 31 -5.04 5.08 -8.47
N THR A 32 -5.52 6.33 -8.40
CA THR A 32 -5.27 7.34 -9.45
C THR A 32 -3.77 7.54 -9.68
N ALA A 33 -2.99 7.73 -8.61
CA ALA A 33 -1.54 7.91 -8.73
C ALA A 33 -0.82 6.69 -9.36
N LEU A 34 -1.29 5.48 -9.04
CA LEU A 34 -0.78 4.24 -9.62
C LEU A 34 -1.12 4.12 -11.12
N GLU A 35 -2.35 4.47 -11.50
CA GLU A 35 -2.81 4.46 -12.89
C GLU A 35 -2.11 5.54 -13.72
N GLU A 36 -1.95 6.75 -13.20
CA GLU A 36 -1.21 7.82 -13.89
C GLU A 36 0.25 7.43 -14.16
N ARG A 37 0.90 6.76 -13.21
CA ARG A 37 2.31 6.41 -13.32
C ARG A 37 2.59 5.17 -14.16
N TYR A 38 1.67 4.20 -14.17
CA TYR A 38 1.90 2.88 -14.79
C TYR A 38 0.81 2.43 -15.78
N GLY A 39 -0.20 3.26 -16.02
CA GLY A 39 -1.38 2.94 -16.83
C GLY A 39 -2.37 2.02 -16.11
N VAL A 40 -3.46 1.69 -16.81
CA VAL A 40 -4.43 0.67 -16.36
C VAL A 40 -3.73 -0.69 -16.33
N VAL A 41 -3.66 -1.30 -15.15
CA VAL A 41 -3.10 -2.64 -15.01
C VAL A 41 -4.14 -3.54 -14.36
N LYS A 42 -4.38 -4.73 -14.94
CA LYS A 42 -5.15 -5.79 -14.27
C LYS A 42 -4.33 -6.33 -13.09
N LYS A 43 -4.77 -6.03 -11.86
CA LYS A 43 -4.01 -6.30 -10.64
C LYS A 43 -4.89 -6.88 -9.55
N LYS A 44 -4.28 -7.68 -8.67
CA LYS A 44 -4.87 -8.03 -7.38
C LYS A 44 -4.41 -7.00 -6.34
N GLU A 45 -5.36 -6.34 -5.70
CA GLU A 45 -5.10 -5.30 -4.71
C GLU A 45 -5.12 -5.87 -3.30
N HIS A 46 -4.14 -5.45 -2.49
CA HIS A 46 -4.01 -5.78 -1.09
C HIS A 46 -3.94 -4.49 -0.27
N PHE A 47 -4.64 -4.43 0.84
CA PHE A 47 -4.68 -3.24 1.70
C PHE A 47 -4.05 -3.59 3.05
N PHE A 48 -3.07 -2.79 3.45
CA PHE A 48 -2.37 -2.89 4.72
C PHE A 48 -2.53 -1.56 5.44
N TRP A 49 -2.96 -1.62 6.70
CA TRP A 49 -3.26 -0.42 7.45
C TRP A 49 -2.84 -0.57 8.91
N ASP A 50 -2.00 0.35 9.37
CA ASP A 50 -1.68 0.49 10.78
C ASP A 50 -2.39 1.72 11.35
N GLU A 51 -3.16 1.52 12.43
CA GLU A 51 -3.61 2.59 13.29
C GLU A 51 -2.60 2.77 14.44
N GLY A 52 -1.94 3.93 14.49
CA GLY A 52 -0.92 4.20 15.52
C GLY A 52 -1.20 5.50 16.27
N SER A 53 -1.19 5.43 17.60
CA SER A 53 -1.12 6.64 18.44
C SER A 53 0.30 7.23 18.38
N GLY A 54 0.47 8.49 18.79
CA GLY A 54 1.79 9.15 18.80
C GLY A 54 2.85 8.48 19.68
N ALA A 55 2.45 7.56 20.57
CA ALA A 55 3.34 6.89 21.54
C ALA A 55 3.54 5.39 21.27
N ASP A 56 2.56 4.69 20.72
CA ASP A 56 2.69 3.29 20.32
C ASP A 56 2.42 3.14 18.82
N GLY A 57 3.52 3.13 18.07
CA GLY A 57 3.55 3.02 16.63
C GLY A 57 3.78 1.58 16.19
N SER A 58 3.09 0.61 16.78
CA SER A 58 3.16 -0.79 16.35
C SER A 58 2.84 -0.89 14.85
N ARG A 59 3.87 -1.24 14.05
CA ARG A 59 3.85 -1.32 12.59
C ARG A 59 3.60 -2.75 12.11
N LYS A 60 2.56 -3.41 12.64
CA LYS A 60 2.33 -4.84 12.41
C LYS A 60 1.99 -5.11 10.94
N GLU A 61 1.09 -4.31 10.36
CA GLU A 61 0.72 -4.48 8.96
C GLU A 61 1.86 -4.03 8.02
N PHE A 62 2.67 -3.05 8.40
CA PHE A 62 3.90 -2.74 7.67
C PHE A 62 4.91 -3.90 7.68
N LEU A 63 5.15 -4.53 8.83
CA LEU A 63 6.06 -5.66 8.93
C LEU A 63 5.57 -6.84 8.09
N ARG A 64 4.26 -7.12 8.14
CA ARG A 64 3.62 -8.13 7.30
C ARG A 64 3.77 -7.80 5.81
N LEU A 65 3.55 -6.54 5.41
CA LEU A 65 3.77 -6.09 4.05
C LEU A 65 5.22 -6.35 3.59
N MET A 66 6.20 -6.01 4.43
CA MET A 66 7.61 -6.25 4.12
C MET A 66 7.90 -7.74 3.93
N GLU A 67 7.26 -8.64 4.67
CA GLU A 67 7.37 -10.08 4.44
C GLU A 67 6.75 -10.51 3.11
N GLU A 68 5.58 -9.98 2.74
CA GLU A 68 4.92 -10.31 1.47
C GLU A 68 5.69 -9.79 0.25
N VAL A 69 6.37 -8.64 0.39
CA VAL A 69 7.33 -8.15 -0.61
C VAL A 69 8.54 -9.07 -0.70
N LYS A 70 9.12 -9.51 0.43
CA LYS A 70 10.25 -10.44 0.46
C LYS A 70 9.92 -11.79 -0.18
N LYS A 71 8.70 -12.29 0.01
CA LYS A 71 8.20 -13.52 -0.62
C LYS A 71 7.92 -13.35 -2.12
N GLY A 72 7.96 -12.11 -2.64
CA GLY A 72 7.64 -11.80 -4.03
C GLY A 72 6.16 -11.86 -4.35
N HIS A 73 5.28 -11.89 -3.34
CA HIS A 73 3.84 -11.82 -3.54
C HIS A 73 3.43 -10.43 -3.99
N ILE A 74 3.95 -9.40 -3.32
CA ILE A 74 3.72 -7.99 -3.67
C ILE A 74 4.85 -7.47 -4.55
N HIS A 75 4.46 -6.83 -5.66
CA HIS A 75 5.40 -6.32 -6.67
C HIS A 75 5.50 -4.79 -6.67
N VAL A 76 4.44 -4.12 -6.22
CA VAL A 76 4.35 -2.66 -6.14
C VAL A 76 3.69 -2.30 -4.82
N VAL A 77 4.27 -1.33 -4.13
CA VAL A 77 3.69 -0.75 -2.93
C VAL A 77 3.33 0.70 -3.21
N VAL A 78 2.08 1.06 -2.91
CA VAL A 78 1.57 2.43 -2.97
C VAL A 78 1.43 2.93 -1.54
N THR A 79 2.03 4.07 -1.25
CA THR A 79 1.95 4.75 0.04
C THR A 79 1.41 6.15 -0.18
N ARG A 80 0.81 6.78 0.85
CA ARG A 80 0.51 8.21 0.77
C ARG A 80 1.80 9.00 0.57
N ASP A 81 1.74 10.13 -0.14
CA ASP A 81 2.83 11.08 -0.13
C ASP A 81 3.07 11.58 1.30
N GLY A 82 4.32 11.51 1.73
CA GLY A 82 4.77 12.10 2.97
C GLY A 82 4.92 13.60 2.79
N SER A 83 3.82 14.33 2.77
CA SER A 83 3.81 15.78 3.01
C SER A 83 3.73 16.11 4.50
#